data_AF-W1NQ13-F1
#
_entry.id   AF-W1NQ13-F1
#
_cell.length_a   1.000
_cell.length_b   1.000
_cell.length_c   1.000
_cell.angle_alpha   90.00
_cell.angle_beta   90.00
_cell.angle_gamma   90.00
#
_symmetry.space_group_name_H-M   'P 1'
#
loop_
_entity.id
_entity.type
_entity.pdbx_description
1 polymer ?
#
loop_
_entity_poly.entity_id
_entity_poly.type
_entity_poly.pdbx_seq_one_letter_code
_entity_poly.pdbx_strand_id
1 'polypeptide(L)'
;MDECNPPFEKAYKDLLCDPHAPLLDTVSAQDYDLPLIDASPLLHKTGQERESCVKEIGRASSEWGFFQVVNHGISGQLLNTIRREQEKLFRLPFDKKEKLHIFKDSYRWGTPNPKTLEKFSWSEAFHIPLSGISESEEIKSLRYAIEEFTTKVADLSQKLAEALVENMGITTRLFAENCTMNSCYLRRTWSIEHSTVTITAVKHA
;
A
#
# COMPACT_ATOMS: atom_id res chain seq x y z
N MET A 1 6.44 27.37 8.67
CA MET A 1 6.21 25.94 8.96
C MET A 1 5.02 25.53 8.13
N ASP A 2 5.19 24.51 7.29
CA ASP A 2 4.06 23.94 6.55
C ASP A 2 3.12 23.29 7.57
N GLU A 3 1.94 23.89 7.78
CA GLU A 3 0.95 23.44 8.78
C GLU A 3 0.45 22.01 8.50
N CYS A 4 0.68 21.49 7.29
CA CYS A 4 0.32 20.13 6.91
C CYS A 4 1.28 19.09 7.50
N ASN A 5 2.57 19.41 7.62
CA ASN A 5 3.57 18.42 7.99
C ASN A 5 3.55 18.13 9.50
N PRO A 6 3.77 16.86 9.90
CA PRO A 6 4.00 16.54 11.30
C PRO A 6 5.19 17.31 11.87
N PRO A 7 5.19 17.61 13.18
CA PRO A 7 6.21 18.44 13.81
C PRO A 7 7.52 17.66 14.08
N PHE A 8 8.12 17.08 13.04
CA PHE A 8 9.30 16.21 13.13
C PHE A 8 10.50 16.88 13.81
N GLU A 9 10.85 18.09 13.38
CA GLU A 9 11.98 18.85 13.96
C GLU A 9 11.80 19.08 15.46
N LYS A 10 10.57 19.40 15.88
CA LYS A 10 10.24 19.64 17.29
C LYS A 10 10.22 18.34 18.10
N ALA A 11 9.65 17.27 17.53
CA ALA A 11 9.45 16.00 18.24
C ALA A 11 10.72 15.15 18.34
N TYR A 12 11.64 15.29 17.39
CA TYR A 12 12.86 14.48 17.31
C TYR A 12 14.13 15.33 17.43
N LYS A 13 14.04 16.53 18.01
CA LYS A 13 15.16 17.47 18.16
C LYS A 13 16.42 16.82 18.74
N ASP A 14 16.26 15.92 19.72
CA ASP A 14 17.38 15.28 20.43
C ASP A 14 18.08 14.24 19.54
N LEU A 15 17.35 13.67 18.58
CA LEU A 15 17.89 12.73 17.59
C LEU A 15 18.58 13.45 16.43
N LEU A 16 18.05 14.62 16.03
CA LEU A 16 18.57 15.42 14.91
C LEU A 16 19.81 16.24 15.28
N CYS A 17 19.97 16.56 16.57
CA CYS A 17 21.10 17.33 17.09
C CYS A 17 22.25 16.44 17.61
N ASP A 18 22.21 15.12 17.42
CA ASP A 18 23.29 14.22 17.84
C ASP A 18 24.52 14.36 16.91
N PRO A 19 25.65 14.94 17.37
CA PRO A 19 26.86 15.10 16.57
C PRO A 19 27.58 13.77 16.27
N HIS A 20 27.12 12.65 16.86
CA HIS A 20 27.65 11.31 16.62
C HIS A 20 26.74 10.45 15.74
N ALA A 21 25.68 11.02 15.14
CA ALA A 21 24.85 10.29 14.20
C ALA A 21 25.71 9.74 13.05
N PRO A 22 25.75 8.42 12.82
CA PRO A 22 26.46 7.86 11.68
C PRO A 22 25.85 8.45 10.40
N LEU A 23 26.72 8.92 9.50
CA LEU A 23 26.32 9.30 8.15
C LEU A 23 25.66 8.06 7.52
N LEU A 24 24.45 8.24 6.97
CA LEU A 24 23.76 7.21 6.20
C LEU A 24 24.71 6.71 5.11
N ASP A 25 25.22 5.49 5.25
CA ASP A 25 25.83 4.77 4.15
C ASP A 25 24.75 4.59 3.09
N THR A 26 24.88 5.33 1.98
CA THR A 26 24.07 5.11 0.79
C THR A 26 24.39 3.71 0.30
N VAL A 27 23.55 2.74 0.68
CA VAL A 27 23.55 1.42 0.08
C VAL A 27 23.28 1.66 -1.41
N SER A 28 24.26 1.32 -2.25
CA SER A 28 24.05 1.26 -3.69
C SER A 28 22.94 0.25 -3.95
N ALA A 29 21.74 0.74 -4.20
CA ALA A 29 20.65 -0.08 -4.70
C ALA A 29 21.10 -0.57 -6.08
N GLN A 30 21.28 -1.89 -6.22
CA GLN A 30 21.34 -2.48 -7.54
C GLN A 30 19.91 -2.42 -8.10
N ASP A 31 19.77 -1.71 -9.22
CA ASP A 31 18.50 -1.63 -9.95
C ASP A 31 18.23 -3.01 -10.57
N TYR A 32 17.39 -3.79 -9.91
CA TYR A 32 16.83 -5.01 -10.47
C TYR A 32 15.44 -4.70 -11.04
N ASP A 33 15.27 -4.93 -12.33
CA ASP A 33 13.96 -4.85 -12.97
C ASP A 33 13.09 -6.01 -12.47
N LEU A 34 12.07 -5.68 -11.70
CA LEU A 34 11.10 -6.66 -11.23
C LEU A 34 10.33 -7.28 -12.39
N PRO A 35 9.93 -8.56 -12.30
CA PRO A 35 9.07 -9.17 -13.31
C PRO A 35 7.79 -8.34 -13.49
N LEU A 36 7.45 -8.02 -14.74
CA LEU A 36 6.25 -7.28 -15.12
C LEU A 36 5.26 -8.22 -15.80
N ILE A 37 4.16 -8.53 -15.12
CA ILE A 37 3.18 -9.52 -15.57
C ILE A 37 1.97 -8.83 -16.19
N ASP A 38 1.62 -9.20 -17.42
CA ASP A 38 0.35 -8.85 -18.03
C ASP A 38 -0.78 -9.73 -17.47
N ALA A 39 -1.73 -9.14 -16.74
CA ALA A 39 -2.87 -9.86 -16.19
C ALA A 39 -4.03 -10.06 -17.17
N SER A 40 -4.01 -9.45 -18.36
CA SER A 40 -5.09 -9.57 -19.34
C SER A 40 -5.43 -11.03 -19.68
N PRO A 41 -4.46 -11.95 -19.90
CA PRO A 41 -4.78 -13.36 -20.13
C PRO A 41 -5.48 -14.03 -18.95
N LEU A 42 -5.07 -13.70 -17.73
CA LEU A 42 -5.72 -14.21 -16.51
C LEU A 42 -7.16 -13.71 -16.38
N LEU A 43 -7.44 -12.47 -16.79
CA LEU A 43 -8.73 -11.82 -16.64
C LEU A 43 -9.74 -12.14 -17.75
N HIS A 44 -9.25 -12.40 -18.97
CA HIS A 44 -10.09 -12.38 -20.17
C HIS A 44 -9.95 -13.60 -21.08
N LYS A 45 -8.98 -14.50 -20.84
CA LYS A 45 -8.68 -15.62 -21.72
C LYS A 45 -8.89 -16.97 -21.04
N THR A 46 -8.91 -18.03 -21.86
CA THR A 46 -8.99 -19.44 -21.44
C THR A 46 -7.96 -20.27 -22.19
N GLY A 47 -7.73 -21.51 -21.75
CA GLY A 47 -6.76 -22.42 -22.38
C GLY A 47 -5.32 -21.92 -22.29
N GLN A 48 -4.55 -22.12 -23.37
CA GLN A 48 -3.10 -21.95 -23.39
C GLN A 48 -2.63 -20.54 -23.02
N GLU A 49 -3.35 -19.49 -23.43
CA GLU A 49 -2.99 -18.10 -23.08
C GLU A 49 -3.05 -17.87 -21.56
N ARG A 50 -4.11 -18.37 -20.91
CA ARG A 50 -4.28 -18.26 -19.46
C ARG A 50 -3.26 -19.14 -18.73
N GLU A 51 -3.06 -20.37 -19.17
CA GLU A 51 -2.08 -21.30 -18.59
C GLU A 51 -0.65 -20.73 -18.63
N SER A 52 -0.28 -20.04 -19.71
CA SER A 52 1.02 -19.37 -19.81
C SER A 52 1.17 -18.26 -18.77
N CYS A 53 0.14 -17.43 -18.58
CA CYS A 53 0.13 -16.37 -17.57
C CYS A 53 0.21 -16.95 -16.14
N VAL A 54 -0.51 -18.04 -15.86
CA VAL A 54 -0.43 -18.76 -14.57
C VAL A 54 1.00 -19.24 -14.28
N LYS A 55 1.68 -19.82 -15.27
CA LYS A 55 3.09 -20.26 -15.14
C LYS A 55 4.04 -19.08 -14.91
N GLU A 56 3.81 -17.96 -15.59
CA GLU A 56 4.61 -16.75 -15.41
C GLU A 56 4.48 -16.18 -13.99
N ILE A 57 3.25 -16.10 -13.47
CA ILE A 57 2.95 -15.73 -12.08
C ILE A 57 3.67 -16.67 -11.11
N GLY A 58 3.54 -17.98 -11.32
CA GLY A 58 4.20 -18.97 -10.48
C GLY A 58 5.73 -18.84 -10.45
N ARG A 59 6.35 -18.63 -11.62
CA ARG A 59 7.80 -18.43 -11.76
C ARG A 59 8.26 -17.14 -11.08
N ALA A 60 7.60 -16.02 -11.33
CA ALA A 60 7.94 -14.75 -10.70
C ALA A 60 7.81 -14.83 -9.17
N SER A 61 6.76 -15.48 -8.67
CA SER A 61 6.59 -15.72 -7.24
C SER A 61 7.69 -16.60 -6.63
N SER A 62 8.16 -17.64 -7.30
CA SER A 62 9.21 -18.51 -6.72
C SER A 62 10.61 -17.91 -6.80
N GLU A 63 10.91 -17.19 -7.88
CA GLU A 63 12.24 -16.60 -8.11
C GLU A 63 12.43 -15.28 -7.35
N TRP A 64 11.39 -14.44 -7.29
CA TRP A 64 11.48 -13.07 -6.75
C TRP A 64 10.69 -12.87 -5.47
N GLY A 65 9.63 -13.65 -5.23
CA GLY A 65 8.68 -13.43 -4.14
C GLY A 65 7.70 -12.28 -4.37
N PHE A 66 7.93 -11.42 -5.37
CA PHE A 66 7.06 -10.30 -5.75
C PHE A 66 7.26 -9.92 -7.23
N PHE A 67 6.25 -9.29 -7.82
CA PHE A 67 6.24 -8.86 -9.22
C PHE A 67 5.31 -7.66 -9.40
N GLN A 68 5.48 -6.94 -10.51
CA GLN A 68 4.59 -5.87 -10.95
C GLN A 68 3.49 -6.46 -11.84
N VAL A 69 2.31 -5.85 -11.85
CA VAL A 69 1.18 -6.27 -12.69
C VAL A 69 0.70 -5.12 -13.55
N VAL A 70 0.50 -5.37 -14.84
CA VAL A 70 -0.12 -4.45 -15.81
C VAL A 70 -1.38 -5.06 -16.41
N ASN A 71 -2.21 -4.23 -17.05
CA ASN A 71 -3.50 -4.63 -17.60
C ASN A 71 -4.40 -5.37 -16.58
N HIS A 72 -4.28 -4.97 -15.31
CA HIS A 72 -4.95 -5.58 -14.15
C HIS A 72 -6.45 -5.28 -14.04
N GLY A 73 -7.04 -4.59 -15.01
CA GLY A 73 -8.48 -4.29 -15.06
C GLY A 73 -8.98 -3.20 -14.10
N ILE A 74 -8.09 -2.51 -13.38
CA ILE A 74 -8.46 -1.35 -12.54
C ILE A 74 -8.33 -0.09 -13.41
N SER A 75 -9.39 0.70 -13.50
CA SER A 75 -9.41 1.86 -14.38
C SER A 75 -8.38 2.93 -13.95
N GLY A 76 -7.71 3.54 -14.93
CA GLY A 76 -6.82 4.67 -14.67
C GLY A 76 -7.52 5.85 -14.00
N GLN A 77 -8.81 6.04 -14.27
CA GLN A 77 -9.64 7.06 -13.61
C GLN A 77 -9.79 6.81 -12.11
N LEU A 78 -10.03 5.56 -11.71
CA LEU A 78 -10.13 5.18 -10.29
C LEU A 78 -8.78 5.37 -9.59
N LEU A 79 -7.68 4.90 -10.21
CA LEU A 79 -6.32 5.12 -9.69
C LEU A 79 -6.00 6.60 -9.49
N ASN A 80 -6.33 7.44 -10.47
CA ASN A 80 -6.14 8.89 -10.36
C ASN A 80 -7.03 9.52 -9.30
N THR A 81 -8.26 9.02 -9.14
CA THR A 81 -9.17 9.52 -8.11
C THR A 81 -8.63 9.24 -6.71
N ILE A 82 -8.16 8.02 -6.45
CA ILE A 82 -7.56 7.67 -5.16
C ILE A 82 -6.30 8.48 -4.89
N ARG A 83 -5.43 8.68 -5.89
CA ARG A 83 -4.22 9.52 -5.74
C ARG A 83 -4.59 10.95 -5.34
N ARG A 84 -5.56 11.56 -6.02
CA ARG A 84 -6.03 12.92 -5.68
C ARG A 84 -6.66 12.99 -4.30
N GLU A 85 -7.53 12.05 -3.94
CA GLU A 85 -8.16 12.04 -2.62
C GLU A 85 -7.14 11.78 -1.50
N GLN A 86 -6.11 10.98 -1.76
CA GLN A 86 -4.98 10.77 -0.87
C GLN A 86 -4.16 12.06 -0.69
N GLU A 87 -3.81 12.75 -1.78
CA GLU A 87 -3.10 14.03 -1.71
C GLU A 87 -3.90 15.07 -0.90
N LYS A 88 -5.22 15.16 -1.12
CA LYS A 88 -6.09 16.04 -0.33
C LYS A 88 -6.04 15.71 1.15
N LEU A 89 -6.09 14.42 1.51
CA LEU A 89 -6.02 13.96 2.90
C LEU A 89 -4.70 14.36 3.55
N PHE A 90 -3.56 14.12 2.89
CA PHE A 90 -2.24 14.44 3.44
C PHE A 90 -1.94 15.94 3.48
N ARG A 91 -2.59 16.75 2.64
CA ARG A 91 -2.54 18.22 2.68
C ARG A 91 -3.44 18.87 3.72
N LEU A 92 -4.18 18.09 4.52
CA LEU A 92 -4.86 18.65 5.68
C LEU A 92 -3.83 19.10 6.74
N PRO A 93 -4.12 20.15 7.52
CA PRO A 93 -3.29 20.53 8.67
C PRO A 93 -3.05 19.33 9.59
N PHE A 94 -1.83 19.24 10.15
CA PHE A 94 -1.42 18.14 11.02
C PHE A 94 -2.43 17.90 12.16
N ASP A 95 -2.84 18.96 12.85
CA ASP A 95 -3.82 18.88 13.94
C ASP A 95 -5.16 18.28 13.51
N LYS A 96 -5.56 18.51 12.24
CA LYS A 96 -6.77 17.90 11.69
C LYS A 96 -6.54 16.43 11.38
N LYS A 97 -5.41 16.06 10.78
CA LYS A 97 -5.04 14.66 10.50
C LYS A 97 -4.95 13.82 11.77
N GLU A 98 -4.35 14.37 12.83
CA GLU A 98 -4.21 13.70 14.13
C GLU A 98 -5.54 13.49 14.85
N LYS A 99 -6.47 14.44 14.72
CA LYS A 99 -7.82 14.36 15.31
C LYS A 99 -8.84 13.72 14.39
N LEU A 100 -8.44 13.32 13.19
CA LEU A 100 -9.33 12.72 12.20
C LEU A 100 -9.71 11.34 12.71
N HIS A 101 -10.86 11.25 13.37
CA HIS A 101 -11.46 9.98 13.81
C HIS A 101 -12.06 9.21 12.63
N ILE A 102 -11.37 9.16 11.49
CA ILE A 102 -11.83 8.38 10.35
C ILE A 102 -11.82 6.90 10.69
N PHE A 103 -10.75 6.47 11.37
CA PHE A 103 -10.58 5.12 11.89
C PHE A 103 -9.80 5.18 13.19
N LYS A 104 -10.20 4.38 14.18
CA LYS A 104 -9.50 4.26 15.46
C LYS A 104 -8.02 3.92 15.22
N ASP A 105 -7.11 4.78 15.71
CA ASP A 105 -5.65 4.61 15.62
C ASP A 105 -5.06 4.48 14.20
N SER A 106 -5.71 5.04 13.19
CA SER A 106 -5.25 4.92 11.79
C SER A 106 -4.09 5.81 11.40
N TYR A 107 -4.00 7.00 11.97
CA TYR A 107 -2.99 7.96 11.57
C TYR A 107 -1.71 7.75 12.37
N ARG A 108 -0.59 7.59 11.66
CA ARG A 108 0.75 7.41 12.24
C ARG A 108 1.72 8.33 11.52
N TRP A 109 2.67 8.88 12.25
CA TRP A 109 3.74 9.67 11.68
C TRP A 109 5.03 9.41 12.45
N GLY A 110 6.13 9.32 11.72
CA GLY A 110 7.41 8.90 12.30
C GLY A 110 7.41 7.46 12.80
N THR A 111 8.56 7.08 13.35
CA THR A 111 8.71 5.84 14.10
C THR A 111 8.46 6.17 15.57
N PRO A 112 7.55 5.46 16.29
CA PRO A 112 7.41 5.65 17.73
C PRO A 112 8.72 5.33 18.46
N ASN A 113 9.24 6.29 19.23
CA ASN A 113 10.48 6.17 20.01
C ASN A 113 11.69 5.60 19.22
N PRO A 114 12.14 6.27 18.13
CA PRO A 114 13.30 5.85 17.37
C PRO A 114 14.56 6.06 18.21
N LYS A 115 15.39 5.03 18.31
CA LYS A 115 16.66 5.09 19.05
C LYS A 115 17.81 5.66 18.23
N THR A 116 17.69 5.67 16.90
CA THR A 116 18.71 6.12 15.95
C THR A 116 18.03 6.78 14.75
N LEU A 117 18.74 7.68 14.06
CA LEU A 117 18.24 8.34 12.85
C LEU A 117 18.01 7.34 11.70
N GLU A 118 18.81 6.27 11.64
CA GLU A 118 18.61 5.17 10.67
C GLU A 118 17.26 4.44 10.83
N LYS A 119 16.72 4.41 12.05
CA LYS A 119 15.44 3.75 12.36
C LYS A 119 14.26 4.72 12.31
N PHE A 120 14.53 5.97 11.97
CA PHE A 120 13.54 7.02 11.87
C PHE A 120 12.85 6.98 10.50
N SER A 121 11.56 7.31 10.47
CA SER A 121 10.79 7.39 9.23
C SER A 121 10.34 8.84 8.98
N TRP A 122 10.84 9.44 7.90
CA TRP A 122 10.36 10.73 7.39
C TRP A 122 9.04 10.59 6.63
N SER A 123 8.07 9.90 7.24
CA SER A 123 6.78 9.65 6.63
C SER A 123 5.64 9.71 7.62
N GLU A 124 4.46 9.99 7.06
CA GLU A 124 3.18 9.80 7.70
C GLU A 124 2.38 8.74 6.94
N ALA A 125 1.45 8.09 7.63
CA ALA A 125 0.65 7.03 7.08
C ALA A 125 -0.75 6.96 7.69
N PHE A 126 -1.73 6.62 6.85
CA PHE A 126 -3.05 6.19 7.29
C PHE A 126 -3.18 4.67 7.10
N HIS A 127 -3.53 3.97 8.19
CA HIS A 127 -3.88 2.55 8.22
C HIS A 127 -5.40 2.44 8.22
N ILE A 128 -5.96 2.14 7.06
CA ILE A 128 -7.41 2.20 6.83
C ILE A 128 -7.96 0.77 6.88
N PRO A 129 -8.63 0.36 7.99
CA PRO A 129 -9.39 -0.88 7.99
C PRO A 129 -10.58 -0.76 7.03
N LEU A 130 -10.80 -1.78 6.23
CA LEU A 130 -11.94 -1.82 5.29
C LEU A 130 -13.26 -2.07 6.02
N SER A 131 -13.20 -2.72 7.19
CA SER A 131 -14.32 -2.91 8.11
C SER A 131 -14.43 -1.72 9.07
N GLY A 132 -15.18 -0.68 8.67
CA GLY A 132 -15.56 0.42 9.57
C GLY A 132 -15.07 1.80 9.16
N ILE A 133 -15.15 2.15 7.88
CA ILE A 133 -14.97 3.54 7.45
C ILE A 133 -16.10 4.40 8.02
N SER A 134 -15.74 5.38 8.85
CA SER A 134 -16.69 6.33 9.46
C SER A 134 -17.55 7.05 8.40
N GLU A 135 -18.82 7.33 8.71
CA GLU A 135 -19.75 8.06 7.84
C GLU A 135 -19.52 9.59 7.82
N SER A 136 -18.32 10.05 8.16
CA SER A 136 -18.01 11.48 8.15
C SER A 136 -18.13 12.07 6.74
N GLU A 137 -18.89 13.15 6.61
CA GLU A 137 -19.07 13.87 5.34
C GLU A 137 -17.75 14.50 4.83
N GLU A 138 -16.81 14.81 5.72
CA GLU A 138 -15.52 15.44 5.37
C GLU A 138 -14.64 14.55 4.47
N ILE A 139 -14.89 13.24 4.49
CA ILE A 139 -14.05 12.22 3.83
C ILE A 139 -14.86 11.36 2.88
N LYS A 140 -16.10 11.76 2.59
CA LYS A 140 -17.06 10.95 1.85
C LYS A 140 -16.55 10.55 0.47
N SER A 141 -15.94 11.50 -0.26
CA SER A 141 -15.32 11.22 -1.57
C SER A 141 -14.16 10.23 -1.47
N LEU A 142 -13.30 10.41 -0.46
CA LEU A 142 -12.19 9.50 -0.18
C LEU A 142 -12.71 8.09 0.17
N ARG A 143 -13.74 7.99 1.01
CA ARG A 143 -14.39 6.72 1.37
C ARG A 143 -14.88 5.99 0.13
N TYR A 144 -15.68 6.64 -0.72
CA TYR A 144 -16.19 6.00 -1.94
C TYR A 144 -15.06 5.54 -2.88
N ALA A 145 -14.03 6.37 -3.04
CA ALA A 145 -12.87 6.00 -3.84
C ALA A 145 -12.11 4.79 -3.26
N ILE A 146 -11.98 4.72 -1.94
CA ILE A 146 -11.36 3.58 -1.24
C ILE A 146 -12.21 2.31 -1.38
N GLU A 147 -13.52 2.40 -1.17
CA GLU A 147 -14.46 1.28 -1.29
C GLU A 147 -14.45 0.68 -2.71
N GLU A 148 -14.54 1.54 -3.73
CA GLU A 148 -14.46 1.10 -5.13
C GLU A 148 -13.08 0.46 -5.43
N PHE A 149 -12.00 1.12 -5.01
CA PHE A 149 -10.64 0.59 -5.21
C PHE A 149 -10.43 -0.77 -4.58
N THR A 150 -10.81 -0.90 -3.31
CA THR A 150 -10.53 -2.08 -2.51
C THR A 150 -11.34 -3.27 -3.00
N THR A 151 -12.57 -3.04 -3.47
CA THR A 151 -13.37 -4.04 -4.18
C THR A 151 -12.61 -4.57 -5.40
N LYS A 152 -12.11 -3.68 -6.27
CA LYS A 152 -11.38 -4.09 -7.49
C LYS A 152 -10.05 -4.77 -7.18
N VAL A 153 -9.33 -4.30 -6.16
CA VAL A 153 -8.07 -4.92 -5.72
C VAL A 153 -8.32 -6.28 -5.08
N ALA A 154 -9.39 -6.46 -4.31
CA ALA A 154 -9.76 -7.75 -3.74
C ALA A 154 -10.05 -8.78 -4.85
N ASP A 155 -10.85 -8.39 -5.85
CA ASP A 155 -11.15 -9.24 -7.02
C ASP A 155 -9.91 -9.65 -7.80
N LEU A 156 -8.94 -8.74 -7.94
CA LEU A 156 -7.66 -9.02 -8.59
C LEU A 156 -6.78 -9.95 -7.73
N SER A 157 -6.70 -9.66 -6.43
CA SER A 157 -5.91 -10.45 -5.47
C SER A 157 -6.39 -11.89 -5.42
N GLN A 158 -7.71 -12.10 -5.44
CA GLN A 158 -8.31 -13.43 -5.49
C GLN A 158 -7.89 -14.20 -6.74
N LYS A 159 -7.94 -13.57 -7.93
CA LYS A 159 -7.51 -14.23 -9.19
C LYS A 159 -6.03 -14.56 -9.21
N LEU A 160 -5.19 -13.67 -8.68
CA LEU A 160 -3.73 -13.93 -8.56
C LEU A 160 -3.46 -15.09 -7.59
N ALA A 161 -4.17 -15.15 -6.46
CA ALA A 161 -4.05 -16.24 -5.52
C ALA A 161 -4.50 -17.59 -6.11
N GLU A 162 -5.60 -17.60 -6.86
CA GLU A 162 -6.06 -18.78 -7.60
C GLU A 162 -5.04 -19.25 -8.64
N ALA A 163 -4.42 -18.34 -9.38
CA ALA A 163 -3.34 -18.66 -10.32
C ALA A 163 -2.15 -19.32 -9.61
N LEU A 164 -1.76 -18.82 -8.43
CA LEU A 164 -0.67 -19.42 -7.66
C LEU A 164 -1.00 -20.84 -7.18
N VAL A 165 -2.21 -21.04 -6.68
CA VAL A 165 -2.71 -22.36 -6.24
C VAL A 165 -2.76 -23.35 -7.40
N GLU A 166 -3.26 -22.90 -8.56
CA GLU A 166 -3.32 -23.69 -9.78
C GLU A 166 -1.91 -24.08 -10.27
N ASN A 167 -0.95 -23.14 -10.24
CA ASN A 167 0.43 -23.43 -10.61
C ASN A 167 1.09 -24.48 -9.68
N MET A 168 0.66 -24.58 -8.43
CA MET A 168 1.12 -25.61 -7.49
C MET A 168 0.43 -26.98 -7.71
N GLY A 169 -0.55 -27.08 -8.62
CA GLY A 169 -1.35 -28.28 -8.83
C GLY A 169 -2.29 -28.59 -7.67
N ILE A 170 -2.60 -27.59 -6.83
CA ILE A 170 -3.43 -27.73 -5.65
C ILE A 170 -4.88 -27.33 -6.02
N THR A 171 -5.86 -28.16 -5.67
CA THR A 171 -7.28 -27.81 -5.80
C THR A 171 -7.85 -27.46 -4.43
N THR A 172 -7.60 -26.23 -3.96
CA THR A 172 -8.13 -25.77 -2.66
C THR A 172 -8.86 -24.44 -2.80
N ARG A 173 -9.85 -24.21 -1.93
CA ARG A 173 -10.50 -22.91 -1.74
C ARG A 173 -9.83 -22.06 -0.66
N LEU A 174 -8.59 -22.42 -0.31
CA LEU A 174 -7.89 -21.91 0.87
C LEU A 174 -7.79 -20.37 0.87
N PHE A 175 -7.59 -19.76 -0.30
CA PHE A 175 -7.57 -18.29 -0.40
C PHE A 175 -8.95 -17.65 -0.34
N ALA A 176 -9.96 -18.23 -1.00
CA ALA A 176 -11.33 -17.72 -0.94
C ALA A 176 -11.90 -17.76 0.50
N GLU A 177 -11.49 -18.76 1.29
CA GLU A 177 -11.92 -18.93 2.69
C GLU A 177 -11.12 -18.07 3.67
N ASN A 178 -9.83 -17.80 3.39
CA ASN A 178 -8.93 -17.12 4.33
C ASN A 178 -8.52 -15.69 3.93
N CYS A 179 -8.86 -15.21 2.72
CA CYS A 179 -8.58 -13.84 2.26
C CYS A 179 -9.87 -13.02 2.21
N THR A 180 -10.49 -12.82 3.37
CA THR A 180 -11.69 -12.01 3.50
C THR A 180 -11.34 -10.52 3.63
N MET A 181 -12.26 -9.64 3.22
CA MET A 181 -12.09 -8.18 3.33
C MET A 181 -11.80 -7.71 4.76
N ASN A 182 -12.25 -8.45 5.77
CA ASN A 182 -12.03 -8.13 7.18
C ASN A 182 -10.58 -8.31 7.64
N SER A 183 -9.75 -9.00 6.85
CA SER A 183 -8.31 -9.21 7.10
C SER A 183 -7.40 -8.26 6.30
N CYS A 184 -8.00 -7.38 5.49
CA CYS A 184 -7.29 -6.49 4.58
C CYS A 184 -7.22 -5.07 5.15
N TYR A 185 -6.04 -4.46 5.04
CA TYR A 185 -5.83 -3.06 5.38
C TYR A 185 -5.22 -2.32 4.21
N LEU A 186 -5.65 -1.08 4.05
CA LEU A 186 -5.09 -0.18 3.09
C LEU A 186 -4.11 0.74 3.81
N ARG A 187 -2.82 0.56 3.56
CA ARG A 187 -1.78 1.47 4.03
C ARG A 187 -1.51 2.53 2.97
N ARG A 188 -1.64 3.77 3.39
CA ARG A 188 -1.34 4.97 2.59
C ARG A 188 -0.17 5.64 3.24
N THR A 189 0.94 5.81 2.53
CA THR A 189 2.15 6.45 3.07
C THR A 189 2.48 7.69 2.24
N TRP A 190 2.86 8.77 2.90
CA TRP A 190 3.41 9.98 2.30
C TRP A 190 4.83 10.19 2.83
N SER A 191 5.82 10.07 1.94
CA SER A 191 7.21 10.43 2.27
C SER A 191 7.38 11.93 2.09
N ILE A 192 7.85 12.62 3.13
CA ILE A 192 8.00 14.07 3.13
C ILE A 192 9.28 14.49 2.40
N GLU A 193 10.34 13.68 2.48
CA GLU A 193 11.59 13.93 1.76
C GLU A 193 11.43 13.87 0.24
N HIS A 194 10.59 12.94 -0.26
CA HIS A 194 10.47 12.66 -1.69
C HIS A 194 9.11 13.04 -2.29
N SER A 195 8.21 13.64 -1.49
CA SER A 195 6.81 13.94 -1.87
C SER A 195 6.11 12.78 -2.60
N THR A 196 6.43 11.55 -2.19
CA THR A 196 6.01 10.32 -2.89
C THR A 196 4.92 9.62 -2.11
N VAL A 197 3.85 9.27 -2.84
CA VAL A 197 2.70 8.53 -2.35
C VAL A 197 2.83 7.05 -2.69
N THR A 198 2.73 6.20 -1.68
CA THR A 198 2.63 4.74 -1.88
C THR A 198 1.31 4.20 -1.36
N ILE A 199 0.74 3.28 -2.13
CA ILE A 199 -0.48 2.55 -1.83
C ILE A 199 -0.07 1.09 -1.65
N THR A 200 -0.23 0.57 -0.44
CA THR A 200 0.01 -0.85 -0.16
C THR A 200 -1.23 -1.47 0.45
N ALA A 201 -1.72 -2.55 -0.14
CA ALA A 201 -2.67 -3.43 0.52
C ALA A 201 -1.85 -4.50 1.25
N VAL A 202 -2.01 -4.60 2.57
CA VAL A 202 -1.25 -5.55 3.40
C VAL A 202 -2.23 -6.46 4.12
N LYS A 203 -1.93 -7.76 4.12
CA LYS A 203 -2.56 -8.75 5.00
C LYS A 203 -1.64 -9.01 6.17
N HIS A 204 -2.15 -8.94 7.39
CA HIS A 204 -1.40 -9.42 8.55
C HIS A 204 -1.43 -10.96 8.54
N ALA A 205 -0.24 -11.57 8.63
CA ALA A 205 -0.10 -13.00 8.94
C ALA A 205 -0.30 -13.22 10.45
#